data_AF-A0A7J5TKU3-F1
#
_entry.id   AF-A0A7J5TKU3-F1
#
_cell.length_a   1.000
_cell.length_b   1.000
_cell.length_c   1.000
_cell.angle_alpha   90.00
_cell.angle_beta   90.00
_cell.angle_gamma   90.00
#
_symmetry.space_group_name_H-M   'P 1'
#
loop_
_entity.id
_entity.type
_entity.pdbx_description
1 polymer ?
#
loop_
_entity_poly.entity_id
_entity_poly.type
_entity_poly.pdbx_seq_one_letter_code
_entity_poly.pdbx_strand_id
1 'polypeptide(L)' 'MKRARQERSEIIEAVRAYKLRERQSRITDDLVDRIAAHPEDYDVAANRDPNARLEAETPDE' A
#
# COMPACT_ATOMS: atom_id res chain seq x y z
N MET A 1 -30.27 -26.85 -8.27
CA MET A 1 -29.25 -26.58 -9.31
C MET A 1 -28.78 -25.12 -9.36
N LYS A 2 -29.67 -24.10 -9.41
CA LYS A 2 -29.26 -22.68 -9.53
C LYS A 2 -28.48 -22.14 -8.31
N ARG A 3 -28.87 -22.50 -7.08
CA ARG A 3 -28.17 -22.09 -5.84
C ARG A 3 -26.72 -22.58 -5.77
N ALA A 4 -26.48 -23.87 -5.99
CA ALA A 4 -25.12 -24.43 -5.98
C ALA A 4 -24.19 -23.78 -7.03
N ARG A 5 -24.73 -23.35 -8.18
CA ARG A 5 -23.96 -22.62 -9.19
C ARG A 5 -23.64 -21.19 -8.75
N GLN A 6 -24.58 -20.53 -8.07
CA GLN A 6 -24.40 -19.19 -7.51
C GLN A 6 -23.35 -19.20 -6.38
N GLU A 7 -23.48 -20.12 -5.43
CA GLU A 7 -22.54 -20.28 -4.31
C GLU A 7 -21.11 -20.56 -4.80
N ARG A 8 -20.96 -21.42 -5.82
CA ARG A 8 -19.65 -21.68 -6.44
C ARG A 8 -19.07 -20.43 -7.11
N SER A 9 -19.89 -19.60 -7.74
CA SER A 9 -19.46 -18.36 -8.36
C SER A 9 -18.98 -17.35 -7.33
N GLU A 10 -19.71 -17.21 -6.23
CA GLU A 10 -19.38 -16.31 -5.11
C GLU A 10 -18.05 -16.72 -4.45
N ILE A 11 -17.82 -18.02 -4.25
CA ILE A 11 -16.55 -18.53 -3.71
C ILE A 11 -15.38 -18.20 -4.65
N ILE A 12 -15.56 -18.34 -5.97
CA ILE A 12 -14.50 -18.03 -6.94
C ILE A 12 -14.14 -16.54 -6.90
N GLU A 13 -15.15 -15.67 -6.86
CA GLU A 13 -14.94 -14.21 -6.76
C GLU A 13 -14.30 -13.81 -5.43
N ALA A 14 -14.72 -14.40 -4.32
CA ALA A 14 -14.12 -14.17 -3.01
C ALA A 14 -12.63 -14.56 -2.99
N VAL A 15 -12.26 -15.72 -3.57
CA VAL A 15 -10.87 -16.17 -3.66
C VAL A 15 -10.04 -15.24 -4.55
N ARG A 16 -10.59 -14.73 -5.66
CA ARG A 16 -9.91 -13.75 -6.51
C ARG A 16 -9.67 -12.44 -5.78
N ALA A 17 -10.68 -11.93 -5.08
CA ALA A 17 -10.58 -10.71 -4.29
C ALA A 17 -9.51 -10.83 -3.18
N TYR A 18 -9.49 -11.97 -2.47
CA TYR A 18 -8.46 -12.25 -1.46
C TYR A 18 -7.05 -12.29 -2.05
N LYS A 19 -6.83 -13.03 -3.15
CA LYS A 19 -5.52 -13.08 -3.82
C LYS A 19 -5.05 -11.73 -4.36
N LEU A 20 -5.98 -10.90 -4.83
CA LEU A 20 -5.65 -9.55 -5.27
C LEU A 20 -5.20 -8.67 -4.09
N ARG A 21 -5.89 -8.76 -2.95
CA ARG A 21 -5.52 -8.03 -1.73
C ARG A 21 -4.15 -8.47 -1.19
N GLU A 22 -3.89 -9.77 -1.12
CA GLU A 22 -2.58 -10.33 -0.73
C GLU A 22 -1.46 -9.83 -1.65
N ARG A 23 -1.69 -9.82 -2.97
CA ARG A 23 -0.71 -9.27 -3.93
C ARG A 23 -0.49 -7.78 -3.74
N GLN A 24 -1.54 -7.00 -3.49
CA GLN A 24 -1.41 -5.56 -3.20
C GLN A 24 -0.62 -5.31 -1.91
N SER A 25 -0.84 -6.12 -0.86
CA SER A 25 -0.09 -6.03 0.41
C SER A 25 1.39 -6.35 0.26
N ARG A 26 1.74 -7.36 -0.57
CA ARG A 26 3.14 -7.66 -0.86
C ARG A 26 3.83 -6.55 -1.65
N ILE A 27 3.10 -5.91 -2.55
CA ILE A 27 3.61 -4.75 -3.28
C ILE A 27 3.89 -3.59 -2.31
N THR A 28 3.11 -3.40 -1.24
CA THR A 28 3.40 -2.35 -0.26
C THR A 28 4.62 -2.65 0.60
N ASP A 29 4.77 -3.87 1.11
CA ASP A 29 5.92 -4.22 1.98
C ASP A 29 7.24 -4.23 1.20
N ASP A 30 7.26 -4.86 0.02
CA ASP A 30 8.46 -4.87 -0.86
C ASP A 30 8.81 -3.46 -1.36
N LEU A 31 7.82 -2.57 -1.51
CA LEU A 31 8.04 -1.17 -1.88
C LEU A 31 8.62 -0.37 -0.71
N VAL A 32 8.13 -0.60 0.52
CA VAL A 32 8.68 0.02 1.74
C VAL A 32 10.14 -0.36 1.92
N ASP A 33 10.48 -1.65 1.81
CA ASP A 33 11.86 -2.12 1.95
C ASP A 33 12.79 -1.52 0.90
N ARG A 34 12.33 -1.37 -0.34
CA ARG A 34 13.10 -0.73 -1.41
C ARG A 34 13.32 0.77 -1.19
N ILE A 35 12.31 1.48 -0.72
CA ILE A 35 12.42 2.91 -0.36
C ILE A 35 13.35 3.08 0.84
N ALA A 36 13.29 2.20 1.82
CA ALA A 36 14.17 2.23 2.99
C ALA A 36 15.63 1.90 2.64
N ALA A 37 15.85 0.97 1.70
CA ALA A 37 17.19 0.59 1.25
C ALA A 37 17.84 1.67 0.35
N HIS A 38 17.04 2.42 -0.41
CA HIS A 38 17.49 3.43 -1.37
C HIS A 38 16.65 4.71 -1.30
N PRO A 39 16.62 5.43 -0.17
CA PRO A 39 15.84 6.65 -0.05
C PRO A 39 16.26 7.74 -1.06
N GLU A 40 17.50 7.70 -1.55
CA GLU A 40 18.03 8.58 -2.60
C GLU A 40 17.36 8.41 -3.97
N ASP A 41 16.81 7.23 -4.26
CA ASP A 41 16.16 6.94 -5.54
C ASP A 41 14.71 7.43 -5.58
N TYR A 42 14.16 7.82 -4.43
CA TYR A 42 12.76 8.21 -4.27
C TYR A 42 12.67 9.64 -3.74
N ASP A 43 12.50 10.60 -4.65
CA ASP A 43 12.26 12.00 -4.29
C ASP A 43 10.81 12.19 -3.83
N VAL A 44 10.62 12.58 -2.58
CA VAL A 44 9.31 12.94 -2.03
C VAL A 44 9.13 14.45 -2.19
N ALA A 45 7.96 14.93 -2.61
CA ALA A 45 7.73 16.38 -2.78
C ALA A 45 8.11 17.21 -1.53
N ALA A 46 7.97 16.62 -0.34
CA ALA A 46 8.41 17.19 0.94
C ALA A 46 9.92 17.45 1.02
N ASN A 47 10.77 16.66 0.36
CA ASN A 47 12.23 16.84 0.35
C ASN A 47 12.66 18.15 -0.32
N ARG A 48 11.84 18.66 -1.25
CA ARG A 48 12.07 19.94 -1.94
C ARG A 48 11.25 21.09 -1.37
N ASP A 49 10.44 20.83 -0.35
CA ASP A 49 9.64 21.87 0.26
C ASP A 49 10.56 22.83 1.04
N PRO A 50 10.64 24.13 0.67
CA PRO A 50 11.45 25.11 1.40
C PRO A 50 10.99 25.28 2.86
N ASN A 51 9.76 24.88 3.18
CA ASN A 51 9.19 24.90 4.51
C ASN A 51 9.32 23.57 5.26
N ALA A 52 10.01 22.55 4.71
CA ALA A 52 10.15 21.23 5.33
C ALA A 52 10.70 21.27 6.77
N ARG A 53 11.43 22.34 7.14
CA ARG A 53 12.00 22.53 8.47
C ARG A 53 11.02 23.10 9.51
N LEU A 54 9.88 23.65 9.09
CA LEU A 54 8.90 24.24 10.00
C LEU A 54 8.23 23.19 10.91
N GLU A 55 8.12 21.95 10.45
CA GLU A 55 7.65 20.82 11.27
C GLU A 55 8.54 20.63 12.51
N ALA A 56 9.86 20.81 12.38
CA ALA A 56 10.80 20.69 13.51
C ALA A 56 10.70 21.86 14.51
N GLU A 57 10.04 22.95 14.14
CA GLU A 57 9.75 24.09 15.02
C GLU A 57 8.38 23.96 15.69
N THR A 58 7.57 22.98 15.26
CA THR A 58 6.28 22.66 15.91
C THR A 58 6.59 21.88 17.18
N PRO A 59 6.31 22.43 18.38
CA PRO A 59 6.55 21.72 19.62
C PRO A 59 5.67 20.47 19.69
N ASP A 60 6.24 19.33 20.07
CA ASP A 60 5.44 18.20 20.53
C ASP A 60 4.69 18.65 21.80
N GLU A 61 3.35 18.54 21.80
CA GLU A 61 2.51 18.83 22.97
C GLU A 61 2.80 17.90 24.17
#